data_AF-A0A210PUR3-F1
#
_entry.id   AF-A0A210PUR3-F1
#
_cell.length_a   1.000
_cell.length_b   1.000
_cell.length_c   1.000
_cell.angle_alpha   90.00
_cell.angle_beta   90.00
_cell.angle_gamma   90.00
#
_symmetry.space_group_name_H-M   'P 1'
#
loop_
_entity.id
_entity.type
_entity.pdbx_description
1 polymer ?
#
loop_
_entity_poly.entity_id
_entity_poly.type
_entity_poly.pdbx_seq_one_letter_code
_entity_poly.pdbx_strand_id
1 'polypeptide(L)'
;MTTKHTVIVMTTEHTVIVRTTKHTVRVRTTKHTVIVRTTEHIVIVRTTEHTVIVMTTEHTVIVRTTKHTVIVRTTEHIVIVRTTKHTVIVSTTKHTVRVRTTKHTVRVRTPEHTVIVRTTEDTVIVRTTEHNVIVRTTEHNVIVRTT
;
A
#
# COMPACT_ATOMS: atom_id res chain seq x y z
N MET A 1 12.18 -24.66 -15.77
CA MET A 1 12.42 -23.40 -16.51
C MET A 1 11.54 -22.29 -15.95
N THR A 2 12.08 -21.39 -15.12
CA THR A 2 11.36 -20.22 -14.62
C THR A 2 11.51 -19.08 -15.62
N THR A 3 10.63 -19.04 -16.62
CA THR A 3 10.55 -17.91 -17.54
C THR A 3 10.16 -16.64 -16.77
N LYS A 4 11.11 -15.70 -16.66
CA LYS A 4 10.87 -14.36 -16.09
C LYS A 4 9.94 -13.60 -17.02
N HIS A 5 8.78 -13.20 -16.52
CA HIS A 5 7.82 -12.37 -17.23
C HIS A 5 7.67 -11.05 -16.48
N THR A 6 7.46 -9.97 -17.21
CA THR A 6 7.18 -8.65 -16.64
C THR A 6 5.90 -8.14 -17.26
N VAL A 7 4.96 -7.70 -16.43
CA VAL A 7 3.69 -7.13 -16.89
C VAL A 7 3.74 -5.62 -16.71
N ILE A 8 3.63 -4.90 -17.81
CA ILE A 8 3.58 -3.43 -17.83
C ILE A 8 2.24 -2.99 -18.39
N VAL A 9 1.48 -2.24 -17.60
CA VAL A 9 0.21 -1.65 -18.01
C VAL A 9 0.31 -0.14 -17.92
N MET A 10 -0.01 0.53 -19.03
CA MET A 10 -0.07 1.99 -19.13
C MET A 10 -1.39 2.39 -19.78
N THR A 11 -2.24 3.12 -19.04
CA THR A 11 -3.53 3.59 -19.57
C THR A 11 -3.91 4.97 -19.00
N THR A 12 -4.74 5.72 -19.72
CA THR A 12 -5.17 7.07 -19.34
C THR A 12 -6.53 7.05 -18.64
N GLU A 13 -7.48 6.30 -19.20
CA GLU A 13 -8.80 6.00 -18.64
C GLU A 13 -8.99 4.45 -18.66
N HIS A 14 -10.06 3.87 -18.09
CA HIS A 14 -10.38 2.44 -17.89
C HIS A 14 -9.93 1.75 -16.58
N THR A 15 -10.82 0.89 -16.07
CA THR A 15 -10.56 -0.03 -14.96
C THR A 15 -9.44 -1.00 -15.36
N VAL A 16 -8.37 -1.05 -14.57
CA VAL A 16 -7.25 -1.96 -14.80
C VAL A 16 -7.35 -3.12 -13.83
N ILE A 17 -7.51 -4.33 -14.36
CA ILE A 17 -7.47 -5.57 -13.59
C ILE A 17 -6.27 -6.38 -14.05
N VAL A 18 -5.32 -6.61 -13.14
CA VAL A 18 -4.11 -7.40 -13.40
C VAL A 18 -4.15 -8.64 -12.53
N ARG A 19 -4.04 -9.81 -13.16
CA ARG A 19 -3.94 -11.12 -12.51
C ARG A 19 -2.75 -11.88 -13.07
N THR A 20 -1.72 -12.10 -12.26
CA THR A 20 -0.45 -12.68 -12.72
C THR A 20 0.16 -13.58 -11.63
N THR A 21 1.23 -14.30 -11.97
CA THR A 21 1.92 -15.21 -11.03
C THR A 21 3.46 -15.08 -11.05
N LYS A 22 4.08 -14.23 -11.88
CA LYS A 22 5.55 -14.23 -12.09
C LYS A 22 6.25 -12.87 -12.16
N HIS A 23 7.09 -12.66 -11.14
CA HIS A 23 8.23 -11.74 -10.97
C HIS A 23 8.03 -10.22 -10.85
N THR A 24 7.43 -9.49 -11.80
CA THR A 24 7.22 -8.03 -11.63
C THR A 24 5.98 -7.49 -12.35
N VAL A 25 5.15 -6.74 -11.62
CA VAL A 25 3.99 -5.99 -12.15
C VAL A 25 4.20 -4.49 -11.99
N ARG A 26 4.07 -3.75 -13.10
CA ARG A 26 4.10 -2.28 -13.12
C ARG A 26 2.84 -1.73 -13.75
N VAL A 27 2.09 -0.95 -12.98
CA VAL A 27 0.85 -0.31 -13.45
C VAL A 27 0.99 1.21 -13.31
N ARG A 28 0.71 1.92 -14.41
CA ARG A 28 0.64 3.38 -14.43
C ARG A 28 -0.68 3.83 -15.05
N THR A 29 -1.50 4.52 -14.27
CA THR A 29 -2.80 5.04 -14.73
C THR A 29 -3.01 6.50 -14.34
N THR A 30 -3.88 7.21 -15.06
CA THR A 30 -4.17 8.63 -14.77
C THR A 30 -5.49 8.76 -14.00
N LYS A 31 -6.57 8.24 -14.57
CA LYS A 31 -7.88 8.06 -13.93
C LYS A 31 -8.16 6.55 -13.95
N HIS A 32 -8.57 5.91 -12.84
CA HIS A 32 -9.40 4.68 -12.75
C HIS A 32 -9.08 3.75 -11.57
N THR A 33 -10.05 2.91 -11.22
CA THR A 33 -9.87 1.77 -10.30
C THR A 33 -8.80 0.82 -10.81
N VAL A 34 -7.80 0.54 -9.97
CA VAL A 34 -6.74 -0.45 -10.24
C VAL A 34 -6.87 -1.59 -9.25
N ILE A 35 -7.07 -2.81 -9.77
CA ILE A 35 -7.08 -4.04 -8.98
C ILE A 35 -5.92 -4.91 -9.45
N VAL A 36 -4.94 -5.13 -8.56
CA VAL A 36 -3.82 -6.03 -8.80
C VAL A 36 -3.95 -7.21 -7.85
N ARG A 37 -4.03 -8.42 -8.42
CA ARG A 37 -4.02 -9.68 -7.67
C ARG A 37 -2.91 -10.56 -8.18
N THR A 38 -1.94 -10.89 -7.34
CA THR A 38 -0.78 -11.59 -7.84
C THR A 38 0.03 -12.32 -6.76
N THR A 39 1.05 -13.05 -7.18
CA THR A 39 2.04 -13.76 -6.36
C THR A 39 3.47 -13.41 -6.78
N GLU A 40 3.74 -12.18 -7.27
CA GLU A 40 5.05 -11.80 -7.83
C GLU A 40 6.14 -11.62 -6.77
N HIS A 41 7.26 -10.97 -7.13
CA HIS A 41 8.24 -10.43 -6.19
C HIS A 41 8.07 -8.92 -5.96
N ILE A 42 7.63 -8.16 -6.97
CA ILE A 42 7.50 -6.70 -6.89
C ILE A 42 6.23 -6.19 -7.61
N VAL A 43 5.37 -5.46 -6.89
CA VAL A 43 4.27 -4.64 -7.45
C VAL A 43 4.59 -3.17 -7.32
N ILE A 44 4.53 -2.45 -8.44
CA ILE A 44 4.60 -0.99 -8.47
C ILE A 44 3.33 -0.43 -9.11
N VAL A 45 2.56 0.34 -8.34
CA VAL A 45 1.37 1.03 -8.82
C VAL A 45 1.54 2.55 -8.71
N ARG A 46 1.33 3.26 -9.81
CA ARG A 46 1.32 4.73 -9.86
C ARG A 46 0.01 5.21 -10.46
N THR A 47 -0.81 5.91 -9.67
CA THR A 47 -2.09 6.49 -10.12
C THR A 47 -2.20 7.96 -9.76
N THR A 48 -3.00 8.72 -10.52
CA THR A 48 -3.24 10.14 -10.20
C THR A 48 -4.56 10.28 -9.43
N GLU A 49 -5.63 9.70 -9.94
CA GLU A 49 -6.95 9.69 -9.31
C GLU A 49 -7.45 8.24 -9.27
N HIS A 50 -8.20 7.84 -8.22
CA HIS A 50 -9.00 6.59 -8.03
C HIS A 50 -8.49 5.56 -7.00
N THR A 51 -9.35 4.57 -6.73
CA THR A 51 -9.14 3.46 -5.81
C THR A 51 -8.06 2.50 -6.31
N VAL A 52 -7.11 2.15 -5.43
CA VAL A 52 -6.09 1.12 -5.68
C VAL A 52 -6.29 -0.01 -4.69
N ILE A 53 -6.52 -1.22 -5.20
CA ILE A 53 -6.60 -2.45 -4.43
C ILE A 53 -5.45 -3.36 -4.87
N VAL A 54 -4.55 -3.66 -3.94
CA VAL A 54 -3.46 -4.61 -4.15
C VAL A 54 -3.63 -5.78 -3.19
N MET A 55 -3.75 -6.99 -3.72
CA MET A 55 -3.80 -8.23 -2.97
C MET A 55 -2.68 -9.15 -3.45
N THR A 56 -1.71 -9.44 -2.59
CA THR A 56 -0.53 -10.16 -3.06
C THR A 56 0.25 -10.91 -1.97
N THR A 57 1.18 -11.77 -2.39
CA THR A 57 2.00 -12.66 -1.52
C THR A 57 3.52 -12.53 -1.74
N GLU A 58 3.97 -11.44 -2.33
CA GLU A 58 5.34 -11.07 -2.76
C GLU A 58 6.32 -10.66 -1.64
N HIS A 59 7.40 -9.99 -2.06
CA HIS A 59 8.39 -9.33 -1.18
C HIS A 59 8.28 -7.80 -1.09
N THR A 60 7.81 -7.09 -2.12
CA THR A 60 7.72 -5.62 -2.08
C THR A 60 6.53 -5.04 -2.82
N VAL A 61 5.73 -4.22 -2.13
CA VAL A 61 4.63 -3.44 -2.70
C VAL A 61 4.90 -1.93 -2.57
N ILE A 62 4.91 -1.23 -3.71
CA ILE A 62 5.05 0.22 -3.78
C ILE A 62 3.81 0.83 -4.44
N VAL A 63 3.08 1.64 -3.67
CA VAL A 63 1.91 2.36 -4.16
C VAL A 63 2.13 3.87 -4.04
N ARG A 64 1.95 4.58 -5.17
CA ARG A 64 1.97 6.04 -5.22
C ARG A 64 0.69 6.56 -5.83
N THR A 65 -0.07 7.33 -5.07
CA THR A 65 -1.31 7.96 -5.56
C THR A 65 -1.35 9.44 -5.20
N THR A 66 -2.09 10.22 -5.98
CA THR A 66 -2.34 11.64 -5.63
C THR A 66 -3.68 11.77 -4.92
N LYS A 67 -4.72 11.09 -5.43
CA LYS A 67 -6.08 11.11 -4.90
C LYS A 67 -6.71 9.68 -4.95
N HIS A 68 -7.06 8.92 -3.88
CA HIS A 68 -8.46 8.48 -3.55
C HIS A 68 -8.61 7.50 -2.36
N THR A 69 -8.18 6.24 -2.50
CA THR A 69 -8.29 5.19 -1.46
C THR A 69 -7.28 4.13 -1.82
N VAL A 70 -6.47 3.70 -0.85
CA VAL A 70 -5.47 2.65 -1.05
C VAL A 70 -5.75 1.51 -0.07
N ILE A 71 -6.00 0.31 -0.61
CA ILE A 71 -6.15 -0.91 0.17
C ILE A 71 -5.03 -1.87 -0.24
N VAL A 72 -4.18 -2.22 0.71
CA VAL A 72 -3.10 -3.19 0.52
C VAL A 72 -3.32 -4.34 1.49
N ARG A 73 -3.43 -5.55 0.95
CA ARG A 73 -3.55 -6.80 1.72
C ARG A 73 -2.48 -7.77 1.28
N THR A 74 -1.63 -8.18 2.22
CA THR A 74 -0.34 -8.71 1.81
C THR A 74 0.34 -9.58 2.85
N THR A 75 1.26 -10.45 2.44
CA THR A 75 2.09 -11.28 3.34
C THR A 75 3.58 -10.92 3.29
N GLU A 76 3.91 -9.66 2.96
CA GLU A 76 5.12 -9.14 2.25
C GLU A 76 6.22 -8.48 3.07
N HIS A 77 7.50 -8.61 2.71
CA HIS A 77 8.65 -7.95 3.37
C HIS A 77 8.56 -6.42 3.53
N ILE A 78 8.03 -5.72 2.52
CA ILE A 78 8.03 -4.26 2.53
C ILE A 78 6.77 -3.73 1.87
N VAL A 79 6.06 -2.85 2.57
CA VAL A 79 4.95 -2.07 2.02
C VAL A 79 5.28 -0.58 2.12
N ILE A 80 5.34 0.10 0.97
CA ILE A 80 5.52 1.55 0.90
C ILE A 80 4.31 2.18 0.23
N VAL A 81 3.59 3.00 0.99
CA VAL A 81 2.47 3.78 0.47
C VAL A 81 2.78 5.26 0.58
N ARG A 82 2.68 5.97 -0.55
CA ARG A 82 2.75 7.43 -0.59
C ARG A 82 1.49 7.98 -1.22
N THR A 83 0.77 8.79 -0.46
CA THR A 83 -0.42 9.48 -0.95
C THR A 83 -0.41 10.96 -0.57
N THR A 84 -1.10 11.78 -1.34
CA THR A 84 -1.23 13.22 -1.05
C THR A 84 -2.52 13.47 -0.27
N LYS A 85 -3.62 12.91 -0.77
CA LYS A 85 -4.91 12.92 -0.11
C LYS A 85 -5.31 11.44 0.11
N HIS A 86 -5.94 11.05 1.22
CA HIS A 86 -6.97 10.00 1.39
C HIS A 86 -6.69 8.80 2.32
N THR A 87 -7.73 7.98 2.51
CA THR A 87 -7.76 6.75 3.32
C THR A 87 -6.75 5.72 2.83
N VAL A 88 -5.88 5.27 3.74
CA VAL A 88 -4.92 4.19 3.52
C VAL A 88 -5.22 3.07 4.50
N ILE A 89 -5.53 1.88 3.98
CA ILE A 89 -5.71 0.67 4.77
C ILE A 89 -4.63 -0.33 4.36
N VAL A 90 -3.76 -0.65 5.30
CA VAL A 90 -2.73 -1.68 5.13
C VAL A 90 -2.98 -2.80 6.11
N SER A 91 -3.11 -4.02 5.60
CA SER A 91 -3.12 -5.24 6.38
C SER A 91 -1.99 -6.12 5.90
N THR A 92 -1.02 -6.39 6.76
CA THR A 92 0.08 -7.30 6.44
C THR A 92 0.26 -8.36 7.52
N THR A 93 0.69 -9.57 7.16
CA THR A 93 0.97 -10.64 8.13
C THR A 93 2.37 -10.53 8.67
N LYS A 94 3.31 -10.21 7.80
CA LYS A 94 4.66 -9.85 8.19
C LYS A 94 4.97 -8.50 7.47
N HIS A 95 5.56 -7.44 8.03
CA HIS A 95 6.89 -6.90 7.73
C HIS A 95 6.93 -5.35 7.82
N THR A 96 7.92 -4.66 7.22
CA THR A 96 8.10 -3.20 7.36
C THR A 96 7.03 -2.43 6.59
N VAL A 97 6.22 -1.63 7.29
CA VAL A 97 5.20 -0.76 6.69
C VAL A 97 5.62 0.70 6.80
N ARG A 98 5.75 1.38 5.66
CA ARG A 98 6.00 2.82 5.59
C ARG A 98 4.86 3.52 4.89
N VAL A 99 4.10 4.32 5.63
CA VAL A 99 3.04 5.16 5.09
C VAL A 99 3.44 6.63 5.20
N ARG A 100 3.39 7.34 4.07
CA ARG A 100 3.50 8.80 4.06
C ARG A 100 2.25 9.38 3.39
N THR A 101 1.50 10.15 4.16
CA THR A 101 0.33 10.89 3.67
C THR A 101 0.42 12.37 4.05
N THR A 102 -0.32 13.22 3.35
CA THR A 102 -0.39 14.66 3.68
C THR A 102 -1.65 14.97 4.46
N LYS A 103 -2.80 14.43 4.04
CA LYS A 103 -4.06 14.51 4.77
C LYS A 103 -4.67 13.07 4.84
N HIS A 104 -5.63 12.75 5.72
CA HIS A 104 -6.55 11.58 5.71
C HIS A 104 -6.22 10.15 6.22
N THR A 105 -7.25 9.47 6.74
CA THR A 105 -7.18 8.35 7.70
C THR A 105 -6.21 7.23 7.32
N VAL A 106 -5.29 6.89 8.22
CA VAL A 106 -4.36 5.75 8.07
C VAL A 106 -4.73 4.64 9.04
N ARG A 107 -5.03 3.45 8.52
CA ARG A 107 -5.22 2.24 9.34
C ARG A 107 -4.21 1.17 8.96
N VAL A 108 -3.37 0.77 9.91
CA VAL A 108 -2.39 -0.31 9.75
C VAL A 108 -2.70 -1.42 10.73
N ARG A 109 -2.79 -2.65 10.23
CA ARG A 109 -2.91 -3.87 11.03
C ARG A 109 -1.80 -4.84 10.64
N THR A 110 -0.97 -5.23 11.61
CA THR A 110 0.09 -6.20 11.37
C THR A 110 0.45 -6.96 12.65
N PRO A 111 0.45 -8.31 12.67
CA PRO A 111 0.73 -9.04 13.90
C PRO A 111 2.20 -8.88 14.30
N GLU A 112 3.09 -8.88 13.33
CA GLU A 112 4.49 -8.56 13.58
C GLU A 112 4.90 -7.27 12.79
N HIS A 113 6.00 -6.60 13.11
CA HIS A 113 6.94 -5.68 12.43
C HIS A 113 6.95 -4.15 12.64
N THR A 114 7.98 -3.51 12.09
CA THR A 114 8.24 -2.05 12.16
C THR A 114 7.20 -1.27 11.34
N VAL A 115 6.49 -0.36 11.99
CA VAL A 115 5.51 0.53 11.34
C VAL A 115 5.97 1.98 11.46
N ILE A 116 6.17 2.64 10.32
CA ILE A 116 6.48 4.06 10.26
C ILE A 116 5.36 4.78 9.52
N VAL A 117 4.62 5.62 10.24
CA VAL A 117 3.58 6.48 9.66
C VAL A 117 4.01 7.94 9.79
N ARG A 118 4.00 8.66 8.67
CA ARG A 118 4.20 10.11 8.63
C ARG A 118 2.98 10.75 7.98
N THR A 119 2.26 11.57 8.72
CA THR A 119 1.13 12.34 8.22
C THR A 119 1.23 13.80 8.61
N THR A 120 0.51 14.67 7.89
CA THR A 120 0.47 16.11 8.18
C THR A 120 -0.87 16.49 8.82
N GLU A 121 -1.99 15.96 8.31
CA GLU A 121 -3.40 16.17 8.73
C GLU A 121 -4.20 14.83 8.85
N ASP A 122 -4.26 14.15 10.01
CA ASP A 122 -4.98 12.88 10.22
C ASP A 122 -5.58 12.23 11.50
N THR A 123 -6.35 11.16 11.25
CA THR A 123 -6.53 10.04 12.20
C THR A 123 -5.59 8.89 11.85
N VAL A 124 -4.76 8.44 12.79
CA VAL A 124 -3.87 7.28 12.62
C VAL A 124 -4.25 6.17 13.59
N ILE A 125 -4.58 4.99 13.07
CA ILE A 125 -4.86 3.79 13.86
C ILE A 125 -3.86 2.71 13.49
N VAL A 126 -3.02 2.31 14.44
CA VAL A 126 -2.07 1.20 14.29
C VAL A 126 -2.43 0.10 15.28
N ARG A 127 -2.62 -1.12 14.79
CA ARG A 127 -2.83 -2.32 15.62
C ARG A 127 -1.74 -3.34 15.32
N THR A 128 -0.95 -3.68 16.33
CA THR A 128 0.12 -4.69 16.22
C THR A 128 0.22 -5.59 17.44
N THR A 129 0.94 -6.71 17.34
CA THR A 129 1.23 -7.59 18.48
C THR A 129 2.65 -7.30 19.03
N GLU A 130 3.76 -7.48 18.30
CA GLU A 130 5.10 -7.44 18.97
C GLU A 130 6.12 -6.30 18.60
N HIS A 131 5.85 -4.98 18.53
CA HIS A 131 6.71 -4.12 17.63
C HIS A 131 7.07 -2.65 17.91
N ASN A 132 8.08 -2.18 17.14
CA ASN A 132 8.49 -0.78 16.94
C ASN A 132 7.50 -0.01 16.06
N VAL A 133 6.77 0.93 16.67
CA VAL A 133 5.84 1.83 15.96
C VAL A 133 6.31 3.27 16.09
N ILE A 134 6.57 3.92 14.95
CA ILE A 134 6.90 5.35 14.88
C ILE A 134 5.78 6.06 14.12
N VAL A 135 5.00 6.87 14.83
CA VAL A 135 4.01 7.76 14.22
C VAL A 135 4.50 9.19 14.39
N ARG A 136 4.62 9.91 13.27
CA ARG A 136 4.94 11.34 13.28
C ARG A 136 3.84 12.12 12.59
N THR A 137 3.25 13.05 13.32
CA THR A 137 2.05 13.78 12.91
C THR A 137 2.09 15.22 13.42
N THR A 138 1.44 16.15 12.72
CA THR A 138 1.45 17.59 13.09
C THR A 138 0.24 18.04 13.93
N GLU A 139 -0.98 17.52 13.73
CA GLU A 139 -2.22 18.03 14.39
C GLU A 139 -3.32 16.96 14.77
N HIS A 140 -3.07 15.86 15.50
CA HIS A 140 -3.92 14.64 15.28
C HIS A 140 -4.34 13.71 16.42
N ASN A 141 -5.38 12.91 16.10
CA ASN A 141 -5.81 11.71 16.84
C ASN A 141 -4.98 10.48 16.43
N VAL A 142 -4.15 9.99 17.35
CA VAL A 142 -3.33 8.79 17.14
C VAL A 142 -3.73 7.71 18.13
N ILE A 143 -4.14 6.55 17.62
CA ILE A 143 -4.42 5.36 18.41
C ILE A 143 -3.43 4.27 18.00
N VAL A 144 -2.52 3.93 18.90
CA VAL A 144 -1.63 2.78 18.75
C VAL A 144 -2.03 1.74 19.78
N ARG A 145 -2.39 0.54 19.33
CA ARG A 145 -2.68 -0.60 20.19
C ARG A 145 -1.74 -1.74 19.86
N THR A 146 -0.86 -2.03 20.81
CA THR A 146 0.06 -3.17 20.82
C THR A 146 -0.49 -4.20 21.81
N THR A 147 -0.47 -5.49 21.48
CA THR A 147 -0.98 -6.58 22.34
C THR A 147 0.02 -7.70 22.47
#